data_AF-A0A7X7DVQ9-F1
#
_entry.id   AF-A0A7X7DVQ9-F1
#
_cell.length_a   1.000
_cell.length_b   1.000
_cell.length_c   1.000
_cell.angle_alpha   90.00
_cell.angle_beta   90.00
_cell.angle_gamma   90.00
#
_symmetry.space_group_name_H-M   'P 1'
#
loop_
_entity.id
_entity.type
_entity.pdbx_description
1 polymer ?
#
loop_
_entity_poly.entity_id
_entity_poly.type
_entity_poly.pdbx_seq_one_letter_code
_entity_poly.pdbx_strand_id
1 'polypeptide(L)'
;DAFHREIFLACGKARTWSFIDHFSAQYKRLRYLSLQNYLDFGIVLAEHRAILSACEKRAGEDARRCLSKHLNKILGESEHLREKFPEYLLKDGGNRTPSGESVPSFHFQGA
;
A
#
# COMPACT_ATOMS: atom_id res chain seq x y z
N ASP A 1 3.09 9.83 -4.58
CA ASP A 1 1.89 10.39 -3.94
C ASP A 1 1.57 11.85 -4.24
N ALA A 2 2.54 12.72 -4.51
CA ALA A 2 2.28 14.14 -4.80
C ALA A 2 1.15 14.37 -5.83
N PHE A 3 1.11 13.61 -6.93
CA PHE A 3 0.02 13.70 -7.90
C PHE A 3 -1.37 13.47 -7.30
N HIS A 4 -1.51 12.49 -6.41
CA HIS A 4 -2.80 12.18 -5.80
C HIS A 4 -3.20 13.30 -4.84
N ARG A 5 -2.24 13.80 -4.04
CA ARG A 5 -2.45 14.96 -3.17
C ARG A 5 -3.02 16.15 -3.93
N GLU A 6 -2.43 16.51 -5.07
CA GLU A 6 -2.88 17.66 -5.85
C GLU A 6 -4.33 17.51 -6.34
N ILE A 7 -4.75 16.31 -6.73
CA ILE A 7 -6.15 16.05 -7.10
C ILE A 7 -7.10 16.32 -5.92
N PHE A 8 -6.76 15.82 -4.72
CA PHE A 8 -7.58 16.06 -3.54
C PHE A 8 -7.65 17.54 -3.17
N LEU A 9 -6.53 18.26 -3.28
CA LEU A 9 -6.49 19.70 -3.00
C LEU A 9 -7.32 20.50 -4.01
N ALA A 10 -7.20 20.18 -5.30
CA ALA A 10 -8.00 20.81 -6.35
C ALA A 10 -9.51 20.64 -6.14
N CYS A 11 -9.93 19.53 -5.52
CA CYS A 11 -11.32 19.26 -5.17
C CYS A 11 -11.75 19.82 -3.79
N GLY A 12 -10.89 20.58 -3.10
CA GLY A 12 -11.18 21.10 -1.76
C GLY A 12 -11.25 20.01 -0.67
N LYS A 13 -10.60 18.87 -0.88
CA LYS A 13 -10.63 17.68 0.00
C LYS A 13 -9.33 17.46 0.77
N ALA A 14 -8.67 18.54 1.19
CA ALA A 14 -7.40 18.49 1.93
C ALA A 14 -7.47 17.64 3.21
N ARG A 15 -8.57 17.74 3.97
CA ARG A 15 -8.78 16.92 5.18
C ARG A 15 -8.87 15.43 4.87
N THR A 16 -9.57 15.07 3.78
CA THR A 16 -9.67 13.69 3.33
C THR A 16 -8.31 13.15 2.90
N TRP A 17 -7.51 13.95 2.19
CA TRP A 17 -6.13 13.59 1.86
C TRP A 17 -5.30 13.31 3.12
N SER A 18 -5.34 14.22 4.10
CA SER A 18 -4.57 14.04 5.34
C SER A 18 -4.91 12.73 6.07
N PHE A 19 -6.18 12.33 6.08
CA PHE A 19 -6.60 11.07 6.66
C PHE A 19 -6.03 9.89 5.87
N ILE A 20 -6.22 9.87 4.55
CA ILE A 20 -5.71 8.80 3.67
C ILE A 20 -4.19 8.68 3.78
N ASP A 21 -3.47 9.80 3.76
CA ASP A 21 -2.01 9.84 3.82
C ASP A 21 -1.45 9.23 5.11
N HIS A 22 -2.14 9.46 6.23
CA HIS A 22 -1.78 8.94 7.54
C HIS A 22 -1.90 7.41 7.63
N PHE A 23 -2.97 6.83 7.07
CA PHE A 23 -3.22 5.37 7.13
C PHE A 23 -2.59 4.58 5.98
N SER A 24 -2.10 5.25 4.94
CA SER A 24 -1.59 4.61 3.73
C SER A 24 -0.12 4.18 3.79
N ALA A 25 0.55 4.22 4.96
CA ALA A 25 1.97 3.87 5.05
C ALA A 25 2.31 2.47 4.49
N GLN A 26 1.48 1.46 4.79
CA GLN A 26 1.65 0.11 4.25
C GLN A 26 1.40 0.07 2.73
N TYR A 27 0.39 0.81 2.27
CA TYR A 27 0.09 0.95 0.85
C TYR A 27 1.25 1.59 0.07
N LYS A 28 1.89 2.64 0.62
CA LYS A 28 3.04 3.30 -0.02
C LYS A 28 4.22 2.34 -0.19
N ARG A 29 4.46 1.48 0.82
CA ARG A 29 5.49 0.42 0.73
C ARG A 29 5.14 -0.61 -0.34
N LEU A 30 3.90 -1.08 -0.37
CA LEU A 30 3.41 -2.01 -1.39
C LEU A 30 3.59 -1.41 -2.80
N ARG A 31 3.12 -0.18 -3.01
CA ARG A 31 3.24 0.55 -4.28
C ARG A 31 4.70 0.70 -4.71
N TYR A 32 5.59 1.02 -3.78
CA TYR A 32 7.02 1.11 -4.06
C TYR A 32 7.58 -0.24 -4.54
N LEU A 33 7.26 -1.33 -3.84
CA LEU A 33 7.68 -2.68 -4.24
C LEU A 33 7.07 -3.10 -5.59
N SER A 34 5.78 -2.81 -5.83
CA SER A 34 5.12 -3.03 -7.12
C SER A 34 5.84 -2.30 -8.26
N LEU A 35 6.17 -1.02 -8.05
CA LEU A 35 6.84 -0.18 -9.05
C LEU A 35 8.26 -0.63 -9.38
N GLN A 36 8.99 -1.18 -8.41
CA GLN A 36 10.34 -1.68 -8.65
C GLN A 36 10.38 -3.03 -9.37
N ASN A 37 9.36 -3.87 -9.17
CA ASN A 37 9.44 -5.28 -9.57
C ASN A 37 8.44 -5.71 -10.65
N TYR A 38 7.29 -5.04 -10.76
CA TYR A 38 6.14 -5.60 -11.50
C TYR A 38 5.44 -4.61 -12.42
N LEU A 39 5.43 -3.32 -12.07
CA LEU A 39 4.76 -2.32 -12.87
C LEU A 39 5.70 -1.71 -13.90
N ASP A 40 5.22 -1.65 -15.13
CA ASP A 40 5.79 -0.76 -16.13
C ASP A 40 5.45 0.69 -15.74
N PHE A 41 6.48 1.42 -15.32
CA PHE A 41 6.39 2.83 -14.97
C PHE A 41 5.81 3.67 -16.12
N GLY A 42 6.08 3.31 -17.38
CA GLY A 42 5.53 3.97 -18.55
C GLY A 42 4.01 3.88 -18.63
N ILE A 43 3.45 2.71 -18.31
CA ILE A 43 1.98 2.52 -18.28
C ILE A 43 1.35 3.35 -17.15
N VAL A 44 1.95 3.31 -15.96
CA VAL A 44 1.46 4.09 -14.80
C VAL A 44 1.49 5.58 -15.08
N LEU A 45 2.57 6.07 -15.71
CA LEU A 45 2.70 7.47 -16.09
C LEU A 45 1.67 7.87 -17.16
N ALA A 46 1.44 7.01 -18.16
CA ALA A 46 0.43 7.24 -19.19
C ALA A 46 -0.98 7.33 -18.59
N GLU A 47 -1.29 6.50 -17.59
CA GLU A 47 -2.57 6.55 -16.87
C GLU A 47 -2.75 7.86 -16.10
N HIS A 48 -1.74 8.32 -15.36
CA HIS A 48 -1.81 9.63 -14.69
C HIS A 48 -2.04 10.77 -15.68
N ARG A 49 -1.38 10.75 -16.85
CA ARG A 49 -1.60 11.74 -17.92
C ARG A 49 -3.02 11.67 -18.47
N ALA A 50 -3.57 10.48 -18.65
CA ALA A 50 -4.95 10.30 -19.11
C ALA A 50 -5.97 10.88 -18.11
N ILE A 51 -5.77 10.64 -16.81
CA ILE A 51 -6.60 11.23 -15.74
C ILE A 51 -6.52 12.76 -15.81
N LEU A 52 -5.31 13.33 -15.84
CA LEU A 52 -5.12 14.77 -15.91
C LEU A 52 -5.80 15.38 -17.15
N SER A 53 -5.60 14.77 -18.33
CA SER A 53 -6.21 15.25 -19.57
C SER A 53 -7.74 15.21 -19.52
N ALA A 54 -8.34 14.18 -18.91
CA ALA A 54 -9.79 14.10 -18.75
C ALA A 54 -10.31 15.19 -17.79
N CYS A 55 -9.58 15.48 -16.72
CA CYS A 55 -9.88 16.58 -15.80
C CYS A 55 -9.80 17.95 -16.50
N GLU A 56 -8.75 18.20 -17.28
CA GLU A 56 -8.56 19.46 -18.03
C GLU A 56 -9.70 19.70 -19.04
N LYS A 57 -10.17 18.64 -19.69
CA LYS A 57 -11.31 18.67 -20.61
C LYS A 57 -12.67 18.76 -19.91
N ARG A 58 -12.70 18.73 -18.57
CA ARG A 58 -13.92 18.68 -17.74
C ARG A 58 -14.83 17.49 -18.08
N ALA A 59 -14.26 16.40 -18.59
CA ALA A 59 -14.99 15.20 -18.96
C ALA A 59 -15.15 14.27 -17.73
N GLY A 60 -16.16 14.53 -16.90
CA GLY A 60 -16.34 13.87 -15.60
C GLY A 60 -16.40 12.35 -15.67
N GLU A 61 -17.18 11.78 -16.59
CA GLU A 61 -17.28 10.33 -16.74
C GLU A 61 -15.98 9.68 -17.25
N ASP A 62 -15.26 10.36 -18.15
CA ASP A 62 -13.96 9.89 -18.61
C ASP A 62 -12.92 9.90 -17.49
N ALA A 63 -12.87 10.99 -16.72
CA ALA A 63 -11.99 11.10 -15.56
C ALA A 63 -12.30 9.99 -14.54
N ARG A 64 -13.58 9.72 -14.27
CA ARG A 64 -14.02 8.64 -13.38
C ARG A 64 -13.59 7.26 -13.91
N ARG A 65 -13.78 6.98 -15.19
CA ARG A 65 -13.36 5.72 -15.81
C ARG A 65 -11.85 5.52 -15.73
N CYS A 66 -11.07 6.54 -16.09
CA CYS A 66 -9.61 6.51 -16.03
C CYS A 66 -9.12 6.29 -14.59
N LEU A 67 -9.73 6.99 -13.62
CA LEU A 67 -9.37 6.86 -12.21
C LEU A 67 -9.72 5.47 -11.66
N SER A 68 -10.91 4.93 -11.95
CA SER A 68 -11.29 3.59 -11.52
C SER A 68 -10.34 2.52 -12.07
N LYS A 69 -9.98 2.62 -13.36
CA LYS A 69 -9.00 1.70 -13.98
C LYS A 69 -7.65 1.76 -13.25
N HIS A 70 -7.16 2.97 -12.96
CA HIS A 70 -5.89 3.18 -12.28
C HIS A 70 -5.89 2.62 -10.86
N LEU A 71 -6.95 2.88 -10.08
CA LEU A 71 -7.04 2.43 -8.68
C LEU A 71 -7.20 0.91 -8.56
N ASN A 72 -7.90 0.26 -9.49
CA ASN A 72 -8.13 -1.19 -9.43
C ASN A 72 -6.87 -2.03 -9.65
N LYS A 73 -5.80 -1.48 -10.23
CA LYS A 73 -4.53 -2.21 -10.40
C LYS A 73 -3.92 -2.67 -9.08
N ILE A 74 -4.09 -1.86 -8.03
CA ILE A 74 -3.55 -2.13 -6.69
C ILE A 74 -4.10 -3.44 -6.12
N LEU A 75 -5.35 -3.79 -6.43
CA LEU A 75 -5.96 -5.04 -5.96
C LEU A 75 -5.24 -6.24 -6.58
N GLY A 76 -5.06 -6.25 -7.90
CA GLY A 76 -4.31 -7.31 -8.58
C GLY A 76 -2.83 -7.36 -8.18
N GLU A 77 -2.21 -6.21 -7.90
CA GLU A 77 -0.83 -6.14 -7.42
C GLU A 77 -0.68 -6.77 -6.03
N SER A 78 -1.63 -6.53 -5.14
CA SER A 78 -1.59 -7.07 -3.77
C SER A 78 -1.67 -8.59 -3.75
N GLU A 79 -2.43 -9.20 -4.66
CA GLU A 79 -2.51 -10.65 -4.82
C GLU A 79 -1.18 -11.21 -5.33
N HIS A 80 -0.60 -10.60 -6.37
CA HIS A 80 0.65 -11.05 -6.97
C HIS A 80 1.85 -10.92 -6.02
N LEU A 81 1.88 -9.85 -5.21
CA LEU A 81 2.90 -9.66 -4.18
C LEU A 81 2.76 -10.67 -3.03
N ARG A 82 1.53 -11.07 -2.69
CA ARG A 82 1.29 -12.11 -1.67
C ARG A 82 1.78 -13.48 -2.11
N GLU A 83 1.66 -13.80 -3.40
CA GLU A 83 2.15 -15.07 -3.95
C GLU A 83 3.69 -15.12 -3.98
N LYS A 84 4.35 -14.02 -4.34
CA LYS A 84 5.82 -14.00 -4.53
C LYS A 84 6.62 -13.63 -3.29
N PHE A 85 6.06 -12.86 -2.38
CA PHE A 85 6.75 -12.36 -1.18
C PHE A 85 5.88 -12.50 0.08
N PRO A 86 5.48 -13.73 0.47
CA PRO A 86 4.63 -13.96 1.63
C PRO A 86 5.24 -13.42 2.94
N GLU A 87 6.57 -13.49 3.07
CA GLU A 87 7.35 -12.98 4.20
C GLU A 87 7.27 -11.45 4.42
N TYR A 88 6.94 -10.66 3.39
CA TYR A 88 6.79 -9.20 3.53
C TYR A 88 5.40 -8.78 4.05
N LEU A 89 4.44 -9.71 4.07
CA LEU A 89 3.07 -9.49 4.52
C LEU A 89 2.76 -10.19 5.85
N LEU A 90 3.51 -11.24 6.16
CA LEU A 90 3.47 -11.88 7.47
C LEU A 90 4.17 -10.96 8.47
N LYS A 91 3.38 -10.36 9.37
CA LYS A 91 3.94 -9.85 10.61
C LYS A 91 4.56 -11.04 11.32
N ASP A 92 5.81 -10.96 11.76
CA ASP A 92 6.38 -11.89 12.73
C ASP A 92 5.56 -11.82 14.02
N GLY A 93 4.40 -12.47 14.03
CA GLY A 93 3.77 -13.05 15.20
C GLY A 93 4.52 -14.34 15.49
N GLY A 94 5.83 -14.22 15.74
CA GLY A 94 6.65 -15.28 16.26
C GLY A 94 6.16 -15.61 17.66
N ASN A 95 5.09 -16.40 17.77
CA ASN A 95 4.98 -17.30 18.89
C ASN A 95 6.06 -18.37 18.67
N ARG A 96 7.31 -18.01 18.99
CA ARG A 96 8.32 -19.01 19.30
C ARG A 96 7.82 -19.67 20.58
N THR A 97 6.99 -20.69 20.46
CA THR A 97 6.88 -21.68 21.52
C THR A 97 8.30 -22.16 21.77
N PRO A 98 8.89 -21.92 22.96
CA PRO A 98 10.17 -22.51 23.25
C PRO A 98 9.97 -24.02 23.19
N SER A 99 10.61 -24.65 22.21
CA SER A 99 10.85 -26.08 22.18
C SER A 99 11.34 -26.48 23.56
N GLY A 100 10.70 -27.49 24.15
CA GLY A 100 10.96 -27.93 25.51
C GLY A 100 12.45 -28.07 25.80
N GLU A 101 12.97 -27.12 26.56
CA GLU A 101 14.16 -27.29 27.35
C GLU A 101 13.73 -27.19 28.81
N SER A 102 13.98 -28.28 29.53
CA SER A 102 13.76 -28.45 30.95
C SER A 102 14.29 -27.25 31.74
N VAL A 103 13.39 -26.53 32.40
CA VAL A 103 13.76 -25.54 33.43
C VAL A 103 14.40 -26.31 34.59
N PRO A 104 15.66 -26.04 34.98
CA PRO A 104 16.20 -26.62 36.20
C PRO A 104 15.56 -25.92 37.41
N SER A 105 14.94 -26.70 38.30
CA SER A 105 14.46 -26.22 39.60
C SER A 105 15.61 -25.59 40.39
N PHE A 106 15.56 -24.27 40.59
CA PHE A 106 16.38 -23.61 41.60
C PHE A 106 15.70 -23.75 42.96
N HIS A 107 16.34 -24.52 43.84
CA HIS A 107 16.00 -24.62 45.25
C HIS A 107 16.35 -23.30 45.93
N PHE A 108 15.34 -22.55 46.39
CA PHE A 108 15.54 -21.38 47.24
C PHE A 108 15.84 -21.86 48.66
N GLN A 109 17.04 -21.61 49.16
CA GLN A 109 17.40 -21.82 50.57
C GLN A 109 17.52 -20.44 51.20
N GLY A 110 16.57 -20.13 52.07
CA GLY A 110 16.51 -18.88 52.81
C GLY A 110 17.25 -18.96 54.15
N ALA A 111 17.60 -17.75 54.62
CA ALA A 111 18.17 -17.37 55.92
C ALA A 111 19.65 -17.70 56.16
#